data_AF-A0A177HMX4-F1
#
_entry.id   AF-A0A177HMX4-F1
#
_cell.length_a   1.000
_cell.length_b   1.000
_cell.length_c   1.000
_cell.angle_alpha   90.00
_cell.angle_beta   90.00
_cell.angle_gamma   90.00
#
_symmetry.space_group_name_H-M   'P 1'
#
loop_
_entity.id
_entity.type
_entity.pdbx_description
1 polymer ?
#
loop_
_entity_poly.entity_id
_entity_poly.type
_entity_poly.pdbx_seq_one_letter_code
_entity_poly.pdbx_strand_id
1 'polypeptide(L)'
;METRSLTMWAAAMAGCLSLTLLPAAAATAQTDEPSPTATTLTTPQVQPKVTRLLFAVPQTLDELKVALTGLQPLLLRYTGEIGGGDQPGPGVPADQAIESMRKSVIGEFGVEPLVFLVVVDGEVPAARLAALDPLLAEAKVFDSDAATVDSLPAGTLEEAAQATLDRETLLGRRAAMEAAVEESRKEPAAEQGESQDQATAPASIGKPWSPWYGKMQAYNNPYESPTDMPRHFRHYLRWYSSSDLAAFGDDFGYEHNLSLYNYDLVDVFPRPYCADSAYTQFWAGWSTGFKWNAVKYGWTFPSGSVPYWDWDDTTDSCQKLDFSVGVGYPKKLSAGVQYYFWIAAEKGAKSSSPYGMDAQKLSNDCNDVGMDPGSSCMGLNYDRYGSDTQRLVNKDRGWRVPSCADWVRGGEPTYKSNGTYDCPANR
;
A
#
# COMPACT_ATOMS: atom_id res chain seq x y z
N MET A 1 -26.25 34.30 50.74
CA MET A 1 -26.11 35.76 50.59
C MET A 1 -24.62 36.07 50.51
N GLU A 2 -24.26 36.99 49.61
CA GLU A 2 -22.92 37.57 49.40
C GLU A 2 -21.93 36.67 48.62
N THR A 3 -21.82 36.81 47.29
CA THR A 3 -21.06 37.81 46.49
C THR A 3 -19.57 37.90 46.83
N ARG A 4 -18.72 37.60 45.83
CA ARG A 4 -17.53 38.41 45.51
C ARG A 4 -17.03 38.15 44.09
N SER A 5 -17.13 39.23 43.32
CA SER A 5 -16.48 39.52 42.04
C SER A 5 -15.01 39.87 42.25
N LEU A 6 -14.16 39.72 41.22
CA LEU A 6 -12.94 40.50 40.90
C LEU A 6 -12.33 39.93 39.59
N THR A 7 -12.53 40.58 38.44
CA THR A 7 -11.66 41.55 37.72
C THR A 7 -10.49 41.00 36.88
N MET A 8 -10.60 41.34 35.59
CA MET A 8 -9.60 41.60 34.54
C MET A 8 -8.13 41.73 34.94
N TRP A 9 -7.25 41.22 34.07
CA TRP A 9 -6.10 41.97 33.53
C TRP A 9 -5.95 41.71 32.03
N ALA A 10 -5.95 42.79 31.26
CA ALA A 10 -5.55 42.86 29.86
C ALA A 10 -4.05 43.15 29.77
N ALA A 11 -3.36 42.61 28.77
CA ALA A 11 -2.06 43.10 28.35
C ALA A 11 -2.00 43.14 26.83
N ALA A 12 -2.00 44.36 26.32
CA ALA A 12 -1.69 44.72 24.94
C ALA A 12 -0.16 44.73 24.76
N MET A 13 0.31 44.19 23.65
CA MET A 13 1.68 44.42 23.15
C MET A 13 1.57 44.92 21.72
N ALA A 14 1.77 46.23 21.57
CA ALA A 14 1.97 46.91 20.31
C ALA A 14 3.43 46.75 19.89
N GLY A 15 3.67 46.13 18.73
CA GLY A 15 4.99 46.09 18.09
C GLY A 15 5.04 47.10 16.95
N CYS A 16 5.79 48.19 17.16
CA CYS A 16 6.14 49.18 16.15
C CYS A 16 7.01 48.54 15.05
N LEU A 17 6.57 48.61 13.78
CA LEU A 17 7.43 48.39 12.63
C LEU A 17 7.91 49.77 12.13
N SER A 18 9.19 50.03 12.32
CA SER A 18 9.87 51.24 11.85
C SER A 18 10.16 51.14 10.35
N LEU A 19 9.53 51.99 9.55
CA LEU A 19 9.80 52.14 8.12
C LEU A 19 10.99 53.10 7.93
N THR A 20 12.18 52.56 7.64
CA THR A 20 13.33 53.38 7.24
C THR A 20 13.26 53.70 5.74
N LEU A 21 12.90 54.93 5.43
CA LEU A 21 13.01 55.56 4.10
C LEU A 21 14.49 55.79 3.75
N LEU A 22 14.94 55.23 2.62
CA LEU A 22 16.23 55.56 2.00
C LEU A 22 16.08 56.84 1.16
N PRO A 23 17.12 57.71 1.12
CA PRO A 23 17.07 58.97 0.39
C PRO A 23 17.21 58.77 -1.13
N ALA A 24 16.37 59.49 -1.87
CA ALA A 24 16.45 59.63 -3.32
C ALA A 24 17.73 60.39 -3.71
N ALA A 25 18.63 59.71 -4.40
CA ALA A 25 19.78 60.33 -5.05
C ALA A 25 19.40 60.89 -6.42
N ALA A 26 20.04 62.00 -6.74
CA ALA A 26 19.75 62.93 -7.82
C ALA A 26 19.74 62.32 -9.22
N ALA A 27 18.79 62.80 -10.02
CA ALA A 27 18.72 62.60 -11.46
C ALA A 27 19.88 63.34 -12.15
N THR A 28 20.83 62.58 -12.69
CA THR A 28 21.75 63.05 -13.74
C THR A 28 21.07 62.85 -15.09
N ALA A 29 20.92 63.95 -15.82
CA ALA A 29 20.47 63.97 -17.20
C ALA A 29 21.35 63.06 -18.07
N GLN A 30 20.75 62.00 -18.61
CA GLN A 30 21.38 61.13 -19.60
C GLN A 30 20.78 61.48 -20.96
N THR A 31 21.66 61.93 -21.84
CA THR A 31 21.41 62.33 -23.23
C THR A 31 20.76 61.19 -24.02
N ASP A 32 19.71 61.54 -24.76
CA ASP A 32 19.01 60.69 -25.73
C ASP A 32 20.00 60.09 -26.76
N GLU A 33 20.37 58.83 -26.56
CA GLU A 33 20.73 57.94 -27.65
C GLU A 33 19.52 57.04 -27.97
N PRO A 34 19.11 56.91 -29.25
CA PRO A 34 17.99 56.07 -29.63
C PRO A 34 18.31 54.61 -29.26
N SER A 35 17.59 54.10 -28.26
CA SER A 35 17.61 52.68 -27.90
C SER A 35 17.29 51.85 -29.14
N PRO A 36 18.09 50.81 -29.47
CA PRO A 36 17.74 49.89 -30.52
C PRO A 36 16.40 49.26 -30.14
N THR A 37 15.42 49.39 -31.04
CA THR A 37 14.14 48.71 -30.95
C THR A 37 14.42 47.24 -30.68
N ALA A 38 14.28 46.82 -29.42
CA ALA A 38 14.39 45.43 -29.02
C ALA A 38 13.16 44.74 -29.60
N THR A 39 13.29 44.24 -30.82
CA THR A 39 12.35 43.30 -31.40
C THR A 39 12.41 42.06 -30.53
N THR A 40 11.52 41.97 -29.54
CA THR A 40 11.29 40.75 -28.78
C THR A 40 10.73 39.74 -29.76
N LEU A 41 11.61 38.98 -30.41
CA LEU A 41 11.25 37.75 -31.09
C LEU A 41 10.80 36.79 -29.97
N THR A 42 9.52 36.86 -29.62
CA THR A 42 8.85 35.76 -28.91
C THR A 42 8.84 34.59 -29.88
N THR A 43 9.93 33.83 -29.90
CA THR A 43 9.95 32.50 -30.50
C THR A 43 8.79 31.75 -29.86
N PRO A 44 7.82 31.24 -30.64
CA PRO A 44 6.72 30.47 -30.09
C PRO A 44 7.30 29.38 -29.20
N GLN A 45 7.01 29.43 -27.91
CA GLN A 45 7.43 28.38 -26.98
C GLN A 45 6.57 27.18 -27.34
N VAL A 46 7.14 26.26 -28.13
CA VAL A 46 6.49 24.99 -28.46
C VAL A 46 6.31 24.27 -27.14
N GLN A 47 5.05 24.08 -26.74
CA GLN A 47 4.76 23.29 -25.55
C GLN A 47 5.27 21.87 -25.79
N PRO A 48 6.04 21.29 -24.85
CA PRO A 48 6.43 19.90 -24.97
C PRO A 48 5.18 19.03 -25.00
N LYS A 49 5.31 17.87 -25.64
CA LYS A 49 4.21 16.90 -25.80
C LYS A 49 4.62 15.60 -25.17
N VAL A 50 3.64 14.82 -24.74
CA VAL A 50 3.83 13.46 -24.23
C VAL A 50 2.77 12.56 -24.82
N THR A 51 3.12 11.30 -25.02
CA THR A 51 2.17 10.29 -25.54
C THR A 51 1.95 9.22 -24.49
N ARG A 52 0.70 9.01 -24.09
CA ARG A 52 0.26 7.86 -23.28
C ARG A 52 -0.03 6.68 -24.20
N LEU A 53 0.53 5.53 -23.86
CA LEU A 53 0.33 4.24 -24.50
C LEU A 53 -0.28 3.30 -23.47
N LEU A 54 -1.56 2.97 -23.63
CA LEU A 54 -2.27 1.97 -22.84
C LEU A 54 -2.30 0.66 -23.61
N PHE A 55 -1.76 -0.40 -23.03
CA PHE A 55 -1.74 -1.72 -23.65
C PHE A 55 -3.05 -2.45 -23.38
N ALA A 56 -3.62 -3.09 -24.42
CA ALA A 56 -4.83 -3.90 -24.29
C ALA A 56 -4.59 -5.16 -23.44
N VAL A 57 -3.34 -5.62 -23.42
CA VAL A 57 -2.86 -6.75 -22.62
C VAL A 57 -1.58 -6.30 -21.93
N PRO A 58 -1.40 -6.49 -20.60
CA PRO A 58 -0.14 -6.18 -19.94
C PRO A 58 1.03 -6.91 -20.61
N GLN A 59 2.11 -6.19 -20.90
CA GLN A 59 3.27 -6.66 -21.64
C GLN A 59 4.35 -7.13 -20.68
N THR A 60 5.04 -8.22 -21.01
CA THR A 60 6.30 -8.58 -20.35
C THR A 60 7.37 -7.52 -20.63
N LEU A 61 8.41 -7.46 -19.79
CA LEU A 61 9.51 -6.52 -19.99
C LEU A 61 10.24 -6.75 -21.33
N ASP A 62 10.34 -7.99 -21.80
CA ASP A 62 10.96 -8.30 -23.10
C ASP A 62 10.10 -7.88 -24.29
N GLU A 63 8.79 -8.13 -24.25
CA GLU A 63 7.85 -7.61 -25.25
C GLU A 63 7.89 -6.09 -25.30
N LEU A 64 7.91 -5.45 -24.12
CA LEU A 64 7.95 -4.00 -24.00
C LEU A 64 9.25 -3.41 -24.55
N LYS A 65 10.39 -4.09 -24.37
CA LYS A 65 11.69 -3.64 -24.89
C LYS A 65 11.67 -3.57 -26.42
N VAL A 66 11.05 -4.55 -27.07
CA VAL A 66 10.83 -4.53 -28.51
C VAL A 66 9.84 -3.43 -28.91
N ALA A 67 8.71 -3.35 -28.20
CA ALA A 67 7.63 -2.38 -28.47
C ALA A 67 8.05 -0.91 -28.28
N LEU A 68 8.95 -0.61 -27.36
CA LEU A 68 9.39 0.77 -27.05
C LEU A 68 10.73 1.16 -27.66
N THR A 69 11.32 0.33 -28.52
CA THR A 69 12.60 0.64 -29.20
C THR A 69 12.58 2.05 -29.83
N GLY A 70 13.56 2.88 -29.45
CA GLY A 70 13.71 4.26 -29.94
C GLY A 70 12.81 5.31 -29.27
N LEU A 71 12.01 4.91 -28.28
CA LEU A 71 11.21 5.83 -27.45
C LEU A 71 11.89 6.09 -26.10
N GLN A 72 11.46 7.13 -25.42
CA GLN A 72 11.96 7.54 -24.10
C GLN A 72 10.80 7.54 -23.10
N PRO A 73 10.62 6.49 -22.30
CA PRO A 73 9.55 6.43 -21.31
C PRO A 73 9.85 7.38 -20.15
N LEU A 74 8.88 8.24 -19.85
CA LEU A 74 8.85 9.09 -18.66
C LEU A 74 8.19 8.39 -17.47
N LEU A 75 7.27 7.46 -17.76
CA LEU A 75 6.55 6.67 -16.77
C LEU A 75 6.29 5.27 -17.30
N LEU A 76 6.49 4.27 -16.44
CA LEU A 76 6.11 2.88 -16.66
C LEU A 76 5.20 2.45 -15.51
N ARG A 77 4.00 1.94 -15.79
CA ARG A 77 3.09 1.36 -14.78
C ARG A 77 2.93 -0.13 -15.03
N TYR A 78 3.09 -0.91 -13.97
CA TYR A 78 3.04 -2.36 -14.03
C TYR A 78 2.02 -2.96 -13.06
N THR A 79 1.62 -4.19 -13.39
CA THR A 79 0.65 -5.07 -12.74
C THR A 79 1.18 -6.52 -12.78
N GLY A 80 0.38 -7.48 -12.34
CA GLY A 80 0.74 -8.90 -12.22
C GLY A 80 0.71 -9.33 -10.75
N GLU A 81 1.68 -10.13 -10.33
CA GLU A 81 1.88 -10.49 -8.91
C GLU A 81 2.23 -9.26 -8.06
N ILE A 82 2.79 -8.21 -8.68
CA ILE A 82 3.11 -6.94 -8.03
C ILE A 82 2.63 -5.78 -8.90
N GLY A 83 2.14 -4.73 -8.24
CA GLY A 83 1.71 -3.49 -8.89
C GLY A 83 2.61 -2.33 -8.53
N GLY A 84 2.77 -1.36 -9.43
CA GLY A 84 3.56 -0.17 -9.15
C GLY A 84 3.88 0.66 -10.38
N GLY A 85 4.90 1.50 -10.26
CA GLY A 85 5.45 2.18 -11.41
C GLY A 85 6.86 2.69 -11.18
N ASP A 86 7.55 2.90 -12.30
CA ASP A 86 8.90 3.44 -12.34
C ASP A 86 8.89 4.73 -13.17
N GLN A 87 9.75 5.67 -12.77
CA GLN A 87 9.94 6.97 -13.42
C GLN A 87 11.41 7.08 -13.83
N PRO A 88 11.78 6.60 -15.03
CA PRO A 88 13.17 6.53 -15.48
C PRO A 88 13.86 7.91 -15.53
N GLY A 89 13.08 8.98 -15.63
CA GLY A 89 13.55 10.35 -15.78
C GLY A 89 13.69 10.75 -17.26
N PRO A 90 13.72 12.07 -17.56
CA PRO A 90 13.80 12.56 -18.94
C PRO A 90 15.07 12.09 -19.67
N GLY A 91 14.94 11.75 -20.95
CA GLY A 91 16.08 11.38 -21.80
C GLY A 91 16.59 9.95 -21.64
N VAL A 92 16.02 9.15 -20.72
CA VAL A 92 16.42 7.75 -20.54
C VAL A 92 15.84 6.88 -21.67
N PRO A 93 16.67 6.16 -22.44
CA PRO A 93 16.20 5.22 -23.45
C PRO A 93 15.35 4.09 -22.88
N ALA A 94 14.34 3.63 -23.62
CA ALA A 94 13.43 2.59 -23.16
C ALA A 94 14.10 1.29 -22.71
N ASP A 95 15.16 0.85 -23.40
CA ASP A 95 15.92 -0.34 -23.02
C ASP A 95 16.57 -0.19 -21.64
N GLN A 96 17.16 0.98 -21.35
CA GLN A 96 17.76 1.27 -20.04
C GLN A 96 16.70 1.39 -18.94
N ALA A 97 15.58 2.05 -19.23
CA ALA A 97 14.45 2.16 -18.31
C ALA A 97 13.89 0.79 -17.93
N ILE A 98 13.72 -0.10 -18.92
CA ILE A 98 13.20 -1.46 -18.72
C ILE A 98 14.19 -2.32 -17.93
N GLU A 99 15.50 -2.24 -18.19
CA GLU A 99 16.50 -2.96 -17.40
C GLU A 99 16.61 -2.42 -15.97
N SER A 100 16.44 -1.10 -15.78
CA SER A 100 16.38 -0.49 -14.45
C SER A 100 15.18 -1.04 -13.66
N MET A 101 13.99 -1.03 -14.27
CA MET A 101 12.79 -1.65 -13.71
C MET A 101 13.00 -3.13 -13.44
N ARG A 102 13.58 -3.89 -14.39
CA ARG A 102 13.86 -5.31 -14.21
C ARG A 102 14.72 -5.53 -12.96
N LYS A 103 15.77 -4.73 -12.78
CA LYS A 103 16.67 -4.85 -11.65
C LYS A 103 16.03 -4.43 -10.32
N SER A 104 15.26 -3.34 -10.31
CA SER A 104 14.58 -2.89 -9.09
C SER A 104 13.50 -3.89 -8.72
N VAL A 105 12.66 -4.27 -9.68
CA VAL A 105 11.47 -5.07 -9.43
C VAL A 105 11.78 -6.56 -9.27
N ILE A 106 12.46 -7.20 -10.21
CA ILE A 106 12.83 -8.62 -10.08
C ILE A 106 13.89 -8.78 -8.98
N GLY A 107 14.81 -7.83 -8.84
CA GLY A 107 15.83 -7.89 -7.79
C GLY A 107 15.26 -7.74 -6.38
N GLU A 108 14.21 -6.94 -6.19
CA GLU A 108 13.56 -6.74 -4.88
C GLU A 108 12.48 -7.78 -4.59
N PHE A 109 11.70 -8.18 -5.60
CA PHE A 109 10.49 -9.00 -5.41
C PHE A 109 10.55 -10.40 -6.02
N GLY A 110 11.57 -10.71 -6.82
CA GLY A 110 11.74 -12.03 -7.44
C GLY A 110 10.75 -12.36 -8.56
N VAL A 111 9.89 -11.42 -8.94
CA VAL A 111 8.78 -11.63 -9.90
C VAL A 111 8.87 -10.64 -11.06
N GLU A 112 8.55 -11.10 -12.27
CA GLU A 112 8.60 -10.25 -13.46
C GLU A 112 7.32 -9.40 -13.57
N PRO A 113 7.44 -8.05 -13.58
CA PRO A 113 6.27 -7.18 -13.68
C PRO A 113 5.69 -7.20 -15.10
N LEU A 114 4.36 -7.05 -15.20
CA LEU A 114 3.66 -6.87 -16.47
C LEU A 114 3.27 -5.41 -16.66
N VAL A 115 3.81 -4.73 -17.66
CA VAL A 115 3.57 -3.30 -17.90
C VAL A 115 2.31 -3.10 -18.72
N PHE A 116 1.35 -2.33 -18.20
CA PHE A 116 0.08 -2.05 -18.89
C PHE A 116 -0.03 -0.61 -19.39
N LEU A 117 0.76 0.32 -18.84
CA LEU A 117 0.76 1.71 -19.26
C LEU A 117 2.16 2.31 -19.32
N VAL A 118 2.39 3.09 -20.36
CA VAL A 118 3.64 3.81 -20.60
C VAL A 118 3.32 5.24 -21.02
N VAL A 119 4.02 6.21 -20.43
CA VAL A 119 4.05 7.59 -20.94
C VAL A 119 5.41 7.82 -21.56
N VAL A 120 5.45 8.23 -22.81
CA VAL A 120 6.69 8.55 -23.52
C VAL A 120 6.81 10.04 -23.78
N ASP A 121 8.05 10.52 -23.81
CA ASP A 121 8.39 11.88 -24.18
C ASP A 121 8.14 12.12 -25.68
N GLY A 122 7.51 13.25 -25.99
CA GLY A 122 7.15 13.65 -27.36
C GLY A 122 5.92 12.95 -27.95
N GLU A 123 5.68 13.29 -29.22
CA GLU A 123 4.71 12.58 -30.07
C GLU A 123 5.32 11.30 -30.61
N VAL A 124 4.61 10.18 -30.49
CA VAL A 124 5.03 8.92 -31.12
C VAL A 124 4.73 8.98 -32.62
N PRO A 125 5.73 8.70 -33.51
CA PRO A 125 5.50 8.71 -34.95
C PRO A 125 4.38 7.76 -35.37
N ALA A 126 3.53 8.17 -36.33
CA ALA A 126 2.38 7.37 -36.78
C ALA A 126 2.76 5.95 -37.25
N ALA A 127 3.90 5.79 -37.92
CA ALA A 127 4.41 4.47 -38.32
C ALA A 127 4.73 3.56 -37.12
N ARG A 128 5.15 4.16 -35.99
CA ARG A 128 5.40 3.44 -34.75
C ARG A 128 4.11 3.09 -34.03
N LEU A 129 3.15 4.02 -33.99
CA LEU A 129 1.80 3.73 -33.47
C LEU A 129 1.13 2.60 -34.26
N ALA A 130 1.23 2.59 -35.59
CA ALA A 130 0.69 1.51 -36.42
C ALA A 130 1.34 0.14 -36.13
N ALA A 131 2.62 0.12 -35.76
CA ALA A 131 3.29 -1.11 -35.34
C ALA A 131 2.86 -1.58 -33.94
N LEU A 132 2.42 -0.66 -33.09
CA LEU A 132 1.94 -0.94 -31.73
C LEU A 132 0.43 -1.18 -31.66
N ASP A 133 -0.33 -0.78 -32.68
CA ASP A 133 -1.80 -0.88 -32.76
C ASP A 133 -2.35 -2.25 -32.30
N PRO A 134 -1.76 -3.41 -32.68
CA PRO A 134 -2.26 -4.71 -32.23
C PRO A 134 -2.13 -4.95 -30.71
N LEU A 135 -1.26 -4.19 -30.04
CA LEU A 135 -0.96 -4.30 -28.61
C LEU A 135 -1.66 -3.23 -27.77
N LEU A 136 -2.11 -2.13 -28.38
CA LEU A 136 -2.63 -0.97 -27.68
C LEU A 136 -4.16 -1.01 -27.57
N ALA A 137 -4.66 -0.68 -26.38
CA ALA A 137 -6.05 -0.30 -26.19
C ALA A 137 -6.27 1.18 -26.53
N GLU A 138 -5.27 2.03 -26.23
CA GLU A 138 -5.35 3.46 -26.48
C GLU A 138 -3.95 4.07 -26.70
N ALA A 139 -3.86 5.03 -27.62
CA ALA A 139 -2.73 5.96 -27.71
C ALA A 139 -3.25 7.39 -27.73
N LYS A 140 -2.75 8.25 -26.82
CA LYS A 140 -3.22 9.63 -26.70
C LYS A 140 -2.08 10.60 -26.44
N VAL A 141 -2.07 11.70 -27.21
CA VAL A 141 -1.10 12.78 -27.08
C VAL A 141 -1.67 13.87 -26.17
N PHE A 142 -0.83 14.40 -25.29
CA PHE A 142 -1.14 15.51 -24.39
C PHE A 142 -0.09 16.59 -24.55
N ASP A 143 -0.52 17.85 -24.42
CA ASP A 143 0.40 18.96 -24.22
C ASP A 143 0.91 18.87 -22.77
N SER A 144 2.23 18.77 -22.58
CA SER A 144 2.85 18.76 -21.26
C SER A 144 3.38 20.15 -20.93
N ASP A 145 2.80 20.80 -19.93
CA ASP A 145 3.58 21.66 -19.07
C ASP A 145 4.37 20.74 -18.11
N ALA A 146 5.63 21.06 -17.80
CA ALA A 146 6.54 20.14 -17.10
C ALA A 146 6.11 19.68 -15.69
N ALA A 147 4.91 20.06 -15.22
CA ALA A 147 4.29 19.65 -13.96
C ALA A 147 3.21 18.56 -14.10
N THR A 148 2.88 18.08 -15.32
CA THR A 148 1.67 17.26 -15.53
C THR A 148 1.85 15.76 -15.72
N VAL A 149 3.06 15.19 -15.84
CA VAL A 149 3.23 13.72 -16.03
C VAL A 149 2.58 12.92 -14.89
N ASP A 150 2.70 13.37 -13.65
CA ASP A 150 2.05 12.77 -12.48
C ASP A 150 0.53 13.00 -12.41
N SER A 151 0.03 14.00 -13.13
CA SER A 151 -1.39 14.34 -13.20
C SER A 151 -2.08 13.83 -14.48
N LEU A 152 -1.32 13.24 -15.41
CA LEU A 152 -1.91 12.57 -16.56
C LEU A 152 -2.79 11.44 -16.02
N PRO A 153 -3.99 11.22 -16.60
CA PRO A 153 -4.83 10.11 -16.19
C PRO A 153 -4.01 8.82 -16.35
N ALA A 154 -3.65 8.21 -15.23
CA ALA A 154 -2.71 7.10 -15.13
C ALA A 154 -3.25 5.77 -15.71
N GLY A 155 -4.26 5.86 -16.58
CA GLY A 155 -5.28 4.82 -16.73
C GLY A 155 -6.14 4.71 -15.49
N THR A 156 -7.38 4.26 -15.66
CA THR A 156 -8.14 3.82 -14.49
C THR A 156 -7.66 2.44 -14.08
N LEU A 157 -7.83 2.08 -12.82
CA LEU A 157 -7.53 0.74 -12.34
C LEU A 157 -8.44 -0.29 -13.00
N GLU A 158 -9.67 0.10 -13.34
CA GLU A 158 -10.59 -0.68 -14.14
C GLU A 158 -9.99 -1.04 -15.51
N GLU A 159 -9.26 -0.12 -16.16
CA GLU A 159 -8.54 -0.41 -17.41
C GLU A 159 -7.39 -1.41 -17.19
N ALA A 160 -6.63 -1.28 -16.09
CA ALA A 160 -5.53 -2.19 -15.76
C ALA A 160 -6.01 -3.60 -15.35
N ALA A 161 -7.09 -3.66 -14.57
CA ALA A 161 -7.74 -4.88 -14.13
C ALA A 161 -8.39 -5.61 -15.30
N GLN A 162 -9.10 -4.89 -16.18
CA GLN A 162 -9.69 -5.47 -17.39
C GLN A 162 -8.60 -6.01 -18.33
N ALA A 163 -7.51 -5.27 -18.55
CA ALA A 163 -6.40 -5.74 -19.37
C ALA A 163 -5.72 -7.01 -18.78
N THR A 164 -5.61 -7.09 -17.44
CA THR A 164 -5.10 -8.28 -16.75
C THR A 164 -6.06 -9.47 -16.91
N LEU A 165 -7.36 -9.25 -16.74
CA LEU A 165 -8.40 -10.27 -16.94
C LEU A 165 -8.43 -10.77 -18.39
N ASP A 166 -8.26 -9.88 -19.37
CA ASP A 166 -8.21 -10.20 -20.78
C ASP A 166 -6.96 -11.05 -21.09
N ARG A 167 -5.81 -10.75 -20.48
CA ARG A 167 -4.59 -11.56 -20.57
C ARG A 167 -4.80 -12.96 -20.02
N GLU A 168 -5.32 -13.09 -18.80
CA GLU A 168 -5.54 -14.39 -18.16
C GLU A 168 -6.57 -15.25 -18.91
N THR A 169 -7.55 -14.58 -19.54
CA THR A 169 -8.51 -15.23 -20.45
C THR A 169 -7.83 -15.72 -21.72
N LEU A 170 -7.00 -14.89 -22.38
CA LEU A 170 -6.21 -15.26 -23.56
C LEU A 170 -5.23 -16.40 -23.30
N LEU A 171 -4.62 -16.43 -22.11
CA LEU A 171 -3.70 -17.47 -21.69
C LEU A 171 -4.39 -18.78 -21.26
N GLY A 172 -5.73 -18.82 -21.24
CA GLY A 172 -6.51 -19.99 -20.83
C GLY A 172 -6.41 -20.33 -19.33
N ARG A 173 -5.71 -19.52 -18.56
CA ARG A 173 -5.46 -19.73 -17.12
C ARG A 173 -6.73 -19.60 -16.30
N ARG A 174 -7.65 -18.72 -16.70
CA ARG A 174 -8.97 -18.60 -16.06
C ARG A 174 -9.76 -19.90 -16.13
N ALA A 175 -9.82 -20.54 -17.30
CA ALA A 175 -10.52 -21.81 -17.47
C ALA A 175 -9.84 -22.94 -16.68
N ALA A 176 -8.51 -22.94 -16.61
CA ALA A 176 -7.76 -23.89 -15.81
C ALA A 176 -7.98 -23.69 -14.30
N MET A 177 -8.07 -22.45 -13.83
CA MET A 177 -8.31 -22.12 -12.42
C MET A 177 -9.77 -22.38 -12.01
N GLU A 178 -10.74 -22.05 -12.86
CA GLU A 178 -12.14 -22.43 -12.66
C GLU A 178 -12.30 -23.96 -12.62
N ALA A 179 -11.57 -24.70 -13.47
CA ALA A 179 -11.52 -26.16 -13.42
C ALA A 179 -10.87 -26.67 -12.13
N ALA A 180 -9.77 -26.06 -11.68
CA ALA A 180 -9.07 -26.43 -10.45
C ALA A 180 -9.90 -26.16 -9.18
N VAL A 181 -10.63 -25.04 -9.13
CA VAL A 181 -11.57 -24.71 -8.04
C VAL A 181 -12.78 -25.65 -8.03
N GLU A 182 -13.26 -26.04 -9.21
CA GLU A 182 -14.34 -27.02 -9.34
C GLU A 182 -13.88 -28.44 -8.99
N GLU A 183 -12.60 -28.77 -9.24
CA GLU A 183 -11.96 -30.03 -8.86
C GLU A 183 -11.67 -30.08 -7.35
N SER A 184 -11.22 -28.97 -6.75
CA SER A 184 -11.05 -28.85 -5.29
C SER A 184 -12.37 -28.89 -4.52
N ARG A 185 -13.49 -28.52 -5.16
CA ARG A 185 -14.85 -28.73 -4.62
C ARG A 185 -15.33 -30.19 -4.68
N LYS A 186 -14.69 -31.04 -5.48
CA LYS A 186 -15.10 -32.44 -5.71
C LYS A 186 -14.36 -33.47 -4.86
N GLU A 187 -13.33 -33.07 -4.10
CA GLU A 187 -12.72 -33.95 -3.11
C GLU A 187 -13.61 -34.13 -1.87
N PRO A 188 -13.60 -35.34 -1.26
CA PRO A 188 -14.73 -35.83 -0.49
C PRO A 188 -14.82 -35.16 0.88
N ALA A 189 -16.04 -35.07 1.39
CA ALA A 189 -16.40 -34.65 2.74
C ALA A 189 -15.51 -35.33 3.81
N ALA A 190 -14.38 -34.72 4.11
CA ALA A 190 -13.59 -34.99 5.30
C ALA A 190 -14.09 -34.00 6.35
N GLU A 191 -14.98 -34.50 7.20
CA GLU A 191 -15.32 -34.00 8.53
C GLU A 191 -14.98 -32.52 8.78
N GLN A 192 -15.79 -31.65 8.17
CA GLN A 192 -16.02 -30.33 8.75
C GLN A 192 -16.66 -30.55 10.11
N GLY A 193 -15.82 -30.66 11.14
CA GLY A 193 -16.17 -30.23 12.47
C GLY A 193 -16.51 -28.75 12.39
N GLU A 194 -17.76 -28.44 12.05
CA GLU A 194 -18.40 -27.19 12.39
C GLU A 194 -18.22 -27.00 13.89
N SER A 195 -17.17 -26.27 14.27
CA SER A 195 -17.17 -25.54 15.53
C SER A 195 -18.25 -24.48 15.37
N GLN A 196 -19.49 -24.86 15.65
CA GLN A 196 -20.53 -23.90 16.00
C GLN A 196 -19.93 -22.97 17.05
N ASP A 197 -19.79 -21.70 16.66
CA ASP A 197 -19.40 -20.59 17.50
C ASP A 197 -20.24 -20.63 18.79
N GLN A 198 -19.65 -21.19 19.84
CA GLN A 198 -20.01 -20.85 21.20
C GLN A 198 -19.56 -19.41 21.41
N ALA A 199 -20.51 -18.51 21.22
CA ALA A 199 -20.50 -17.19 21.81
C ALA A 199 -20.07 -17.28 23.29
N THR A 200 -19.20 -16.34 23.70
CA THR A 200 -18.88 -15.92 25.09
C THR A 200 -17.75 -16.60 25.88
N ALA A 201 -16.91 -17.46 25.30
CA ALA A 201 -15.65 -17.80 25.97
C ALA A 201 -14.61 -16.67 25.78
N PRO A 202 -14.04 -16.09 26.86
CA PRO A 202 -12.91 -15.18 26.75
C PRO A 202 -11.79 -15.89 25.98
N ALA A 203 -11.42 -15.36 24.81
CA ALA A 203 -10.33 -15.90 24.01
C ALA A 203 -9.03 -15.70 24.81
N SER A 204 -8.69 -16.66 25.68
CA SER A 204 -7.43 -16.64 26.39
C SER A 204 -6.34 -16.82 25.34
N ILE A 205 -5.68 -15.73 24.98
CA ILE A 205 -4.51 -15.76 24.11
C ILE A 205 -3.53 -16.73 24.77
N GLY A 206 -3.27 -17.88 24.16
CA GLY A 206 -2.68 -19.01 24.86
C GLY A 206 -1.50 -19.64 24.12
N LYS A 207 -1.37 -19.38 22.82
CA LYS A 207 -0.31 -19.99 22.01
C LYS A 207 1.07 -19.44 22.39
N PRO A 208 2.03 -20.30 22.78
CA PRO A 208 3.37 -19.85 23.22
C PRO A 208 4.13 -19.03 22.17
N TRP A 209 3.93 -19.33 20.89
CA TRP A 209 4.59 -18.64 19.77
C TRP A 209 4.01 -17.24 19.48
N SER A 210 2.76 -16.97 19.87
CA SER A 210 2.13 -15.65 19.64
C SER A 210 2.78 -14.55 20.50
N PRO A 211 2.70 -13.25 20.17
CA PRO A 211 3.20 -12.19 21.05
C PRO A 211 2.62 -12.30 22.47
N TRP A 212 3.47 -12.19 23.49
CA TRP A 212 3.01 -12.16 24.88
C TRP A 212 2.22 -10.88 25.18
N TYR A 213 2.65 -9.76 24.63
CA TYR A 213 1.95 -8.48 24.71
C TYR A 213 1.84 -7.88 23.33
N GLY A 214 0.73 -7.19 23.09
CA GLY A 214 0.71 -6.21 22.04
C GLY A 214 -0.33 -5.12 22.23
N LYS A 215 -0.21 -4.11 21.37
CA LYS A 215 -1.03 -2.91 21.36
C LYS A 215 -1.24 -2.45 19.93
N MET A 216 -2.45 -2.07 19.59
CA MET A 216 -2.83 -1.42 18.34
C MET A 216 -3.41 -0.04 18.66
N GLN A 217 -2.99 0.97 17.89
CA GLN A 217 -3.57 2.31 17.89
C GLN A 217 -4.02 2.64 16.47
N ALA A 218 -5.32 2.80 16.25
CA ALA A 218 -5.91 3.27 15.00
C ALA A 218 -6.45 4.69 15.21
N TYR A 219 -5.88 5.68 14.52
CA TYR A 219 -6.22 7.08 14.72
C TYR A 219 -6.16 7.88 13.40
N ASN A 220 -6.82 9.04 13.41
CA ASN A 220 -6.72 10.01 12.31
C ASN A 220 -5.49 10.89 12.56
N ASN A 221 -4.63 11.03 11.55
CA ASN A 221 -3.51 11.97 11.63
C ASN A 221 -4.07 13.41 11.76
N PRO A 222 -3.77 14.16 12.84
CA PRO A 222 -4.28 15.52 13.00
C PRO A 222 -3.69 16.51 11.99
N TYR A 223 -2.59 16.13 11.32
CA TYR A 223 -1.93 16.92 10.29
C TYR A 223 -2.35 16.41 8.90
N GLU A 224 -3.66 16.32 8.64
CA GLU A 224 -4.21 15.89 7.35
C GLU A 224 -3.71 16.82 6.21
N SER A 225 -2.53 16.53 5.65
CA SER A 225 -2.17 16.97 4.30
C SER A 225 -2.88 16.03 3.33
N PRO A 226 -3.41 16.52 2.19
CA PRO A 226 -3.97 15.67 1.13
C PRO A 226 -3.04 14.56 0.65
N THR A 227 -1.73 14.67 0.91
CA THR A 227 -0.68 13.71 0.53
C THR A 227 -0.33 12.69 1.62
N ASP A 228 -0.70 12.91 2.89
CA ASP A 228 -0.03 12.27 4.03
C ASP A 228 -0.75 11.05 4.61
N MET A 229 -1.67 10.42 3.85
CA MET A 229 -2.38 9.18 4.25
C MET A 229 -3.02 9.30 5.65
N PRO A 230 -4.22 9.90 5.77
CA PRO A 230 -4.74 10.38 7.05
C PRO A 230 -5.13 9.31 8.08
N ARG A 231 -5.10 8.00 7.74
CA ARG A 231 -5.48 6.91 8.65
C ARG A 231 -4.24 6.14 9.08
N HIS A 232 -3.97 6.08 10.38
CA HIS A 232 -2.75 5.47 10.88
C HIS A 232 -3.09 4.29 11.79
N PHE A 233 -2.32 3.21 11.62
CA PHE A 233 -2.25 2.07 12.53
C PHE A 233 -0.84 1.98 13.10
N ARG A 234 -0.72 1.97 14.43
CA ARG A 234 0.53 1.71 15.14
C ARG A 234 0.40 0.45 15.94
N HIS A 235 1.30 -0.49 15.69
CA HIS A 235 1.32 -1.78 16.37
C HIS A 235 2.58 -1.89 17.21
N TYR A 236 2.44 -2.46 18.40
CA TYR A 236 3.53 -2.81 19.29
C TYR A 236 3.40 -4.28 19.62
N LEU A 237 4.47 -5.05 19.50
CA LEU A 237 4.51 -6.48 19.75
C LEU A 237 5.70 -6.83 20.63
N ARG A 238 5.50 -7.74 21.58
CA ARG A 238 6.56 -8.22 22.46
C ARG A 238 6.40 -9.70 22.73
N TRP A 239 7.46 -10.47 22.47
CA TRP A 239 7.64 -11.82 22.97
C TRP A 239 8.40 -11.76 24.29
N TYR A 240 7.94 -12.48 25.30
CA TYR A 240 8.49 -12.33 26.64
C TYR A 240 9.79 -13.13 26.82
N SER A 241 9.83 -14.33 26.25
CA SER A 241 10.91 -15.31 26.47
C SER A 241 11.48 -15.86 25.17
N SER A 242 12.73 -16.32 25.22
CA SER A 242 13.35 -17.01 24.08
C SER A 242 12.62 -18.32 23.73
N SER A 243 11.94 -18.95 24.71
CA SER A 243 11.08 -20.10 24.46
C SER A 243 9.86 -19.77 23.61
N ASP A 244 9.30 -18.55 23.73
CA ASP A 244 8.20 -18.11 22.86
C ASP A 244 8.67 -18.06 21.40
N LEU A 245 9.85 -17.48 21.16
CA LEU A 245 10.45 -17.39 19.83
C LEU A 245 10.87 -18.77 19.30
N ALA A 246 11.37 -19.65 20.16
CA ALA A 246 11.72 -21.03 19.79
C ALA A 246 10.50 -21.87 19.40
N ALA A 247 9.31 -21.56 19.93
CA ALA A 247 8.07 -22.30 19.67
C ALA A 247 7.55 -22.15 18.22
N PHE A 248 8.10 -21.22 17.42
CA PHE A 248 7.86 -21.19 15.97
C PHE A 248 8.45 -22.42 15.27
N GLY A 249 9.62 -22.91 15.68
CA GLY A 249 10.38 -23.87 14.86
C GLY A 249 11.23 -23.16 13.81
N ASP A 250 12.01 -23.93 13.03
CA ASP A 250 13.01 -23.38 12.10
C ASP A 250 12.40 -22.88 10.77
N ASP A 251 11.33 -23.52 10.31
CA ASP A 251 10.73 -23.27 8.99
C ASP A 251 9.37 -22.57 9.10
N PHE A 252 9.19 -21.73 10.13
CA PHE A 252 7.94 -20.99 10.34
C PHE A 252 8.20 -19.51 10.53
N GLY A 253 7.38 -18.71 9.84
CA GLY A 253 7.27 -17.27 10.03
C GLY A 253 6.13 -16.90 10.97
N TYR A 254 6.08 -15.60 11.23
CA TYR A 254 5.02 -14.94 11.98
C TYR A 254 4.30 -13.94 11.08
N GLU A 255 2.97 -13.92 11.10
CA GLU A 255 2.19 -12.81 10.53
C GLU A 255 1.28 -12.17 11.57
N HIS A 256 1.21 -10.84 11.52
CA HIS A 256 0.31 -10.03 12.31
C HIS A 256 -0.76 -9.44 11.39
N ASN A 257 -1.97 -9.98 11.46
CA ASN A 257 -3.05 -9.60 10.57
C ASN A 257 -3.98 -8.64 11.30
N LEU A 258 -4.14 -7.44 10.76
CA LEU A 258 -5.21 -6.53 11.12
C LEU A 258 -6.20 -6.47 9.97
N SER A 259 -7.43 -6.93 10.21
CA SER A 259 -8.49 -6.94 9.22
C SER A 259 -9.55 -5.91 9.56
N LEU A 260 -9.86 -5.02 8.64
CA LEU A 260 -11.10 -4.23 8.69
C LEU A 260 -12.23 -5.00 8.02
N TYR A 261 -13.45 -4.83 8.52
CA TYR A 261 -14.63 -5.47 7.96
C TYR A 261 -15.65 -4.45 7.43
N ASN A 262 -16.37 -4.84 6.38
CA ASN A 262 -17.53 -4.16 5.87
C ASN A 262 -18.54 -5.19 5.34
N TYR A 263 -19.49 -5.54 6.19
CA TYR A 263 -20.55 -6.51 5.90
C TYR A 263 -21.63 -5.99 4.93
N ASP A 264 -21.55 -4.73 4.49
CA ASP A 264 -22.44 -4.20 3.44
C ASP A 264 -21.95 -4.56 2.03
N LEU A 265 -20.73 -5.11 1.91
CA LEU A 265 -20.17 -5.59 0.64
C LEU A 265 -20.59 -7.05 0.38
N VAL A 266 -20.57 -7.44 -0.89
CA VAL A 266 -20.90 -8.81 -1.31
C VAL A 266 -19.75 -9.76 -0.93
N ASP A 267 -20.05 -10.83 -0.18
CA ASP A 267 -19.06 -11.82 0.29
C ASP A 267 -18.82 -12.99 -0.69
N VAL A 268 -19.41 -12.91 -1.88
CA VAL A 268 -19.45 -14.04 -2.84
C VAL A 268 -18.14 -14.19 -3.61
N PHE A 269 -17.38 -13.10 -3.76
CA PHE A 269 -16.16 -13.07 -4.54
C PHE A 269 -14.95 -12.79 -3.64
N PRO A 270 -13.86 -13.55 -3.78
CA PRO A 270 -12.57 -13.15 -3.24
C PRO A 270 -11.97 -12.04 -4.12
N ARG A 271 -10.94 -11.37 -3.62
CA ARG A 271 -10.10 -10.52 -4.48
C ARG A 271 -9.35 -11.37 -5.51
N PRO A 272 -8.96 -10.82 -6.67
CA PRO A 272 -9.16 -9.44 -7.12
C PRO A 272 -10.55 -9.17 -7.73
N TYR A 273 -11.51 -10.10 -7.65
CA TYR A 273 -12.82 -9.96 -8.31
C TYR A 273 -13.80 -8.99 -7.61
N CYS A 274 -13.36 -8.35 -6.53
CA CYS A 274 -14.10 -7.29 -5.87
C CYS A 274 -14.13 -6.03 -6.75
N ALA A 275 -15.27 -5.33 -6.77
CA ALA A 275 -15.30 -4.00 -7.39
C ALA A 275 -14.27 -3.08 -6.71
N ASP A 276 -13.55 -2.25 -7.46
CA ASP A 276 -12.49 -1.37 -6.95
C ASP A 276 -12.94 -0.50 -5.78
N SER A 277 -14.20 -0.07 -5.82
CA SER A 277 -14.81 0.66 -4.71
C SER A 277 -14.65 -0.07 -3.37
N ALA A 278 -14.68 -1.42 -3.34
CA ALA A 278 -14.54 -2.23 -2.14
C ALA A 278 -13.31 -1.84 -1.31
N TYR A 279 -12.15 -1.57 -1.92
CA TYR A 279 -10.92 -1.18 -1.22
C TYR A 279 -11.01 0.16 -0.47
N THR A 280 -12.01 0.97 -0.79
CA THR A 280 -12.27 2.27 -0.14
C THR A 280 -13.52 2.26 0.74
N GLN A 281 -14.33 1.20 0.73
CA GLN A 281 -15.58 1.12 1.51
C GLN A 281 -15.38 0.80 3.01
N PHE A 282 -14.20 1.09 3.57
CA PHE A 282 -13.84 0.87 4.97
C PHE A 282 -13.51 2.21 5.65
N TRP A 283 -13.06 2.21 6.91
CA TRP A 283 -12.57 3.43 7.59
C TRP A 283 -11.24 3.94 7.03
N ALA A 284 -10.36 3.00 6.72
CA ALA A 284 -9.11 3.20 6.01
C ALA A 284 -9.17 2.37 4.72
N GLY A 285 -8.58 2.87 3.64
CA GLY A 285 -8.65 2.23 2.35
C GLY A 285 -7.44 2.53 1.47
N TRP A 286 -7.57 2.15 0.20
CA TRP A 286 -6.55 2.27 -0.83
C TRP A 286 -7.26 2.65 -2.14
N SER A 287 -7.05 3.87 -2.65
CA SER A 287 -7.72 4.37 -3.86
C SER A 287 -7.28 3.65 -5.11
N THR A 288 -6.11 3.02 -5.08
CA THR A 288 -5.53 2.34 -6.23
C THR A 288 -5.87 0.86 -6.31
N GLY A 289 -6.83 0.34 -5.53
CA GLY A 289 -7.17 -1.09 -5.56
C GLY A 289 -6.01 -2.02 -5.15
N PHE A 290 -4.93 -1.43 -4.65
CA PHE A 290 -3.66 -2.06 -4.41
C PHE A 290 -3.24 -1.80 -2.95
N LYS A 291 -2.94 -2.87 -2.21
CA LYS A 291 -2.31 -2.85 -0.87
C LYS A 291 -0.91 -2.19 -0.83
N TRP A 292 -0.54 -1.38 -1.83
CA TRP A 292 0.81 -0.83 -2.00
C TRP A 292 0.89 0.67 -1.71
N ASN A 293 -0.25 1.38 -1.72
CA ASN A 293 -0.30 2.82 -1.44
C ASN A 293 -0.28 3.18 0.05
N ALA A 294 -0.32 2.21 0.96
CA ALA A 294 -0.03 2.50 2.36
C ALA A 294 1.42 2.96 2.44
N VAL A 295 1.64 4.24 2.82
CA VAL A 295 2.99 4.72 3.03
C VAL A 295 3.57 3.95 4.22
N LYS A 296 4.58 3.13 3.91
CA LYS A 296 5.28 2.26 4.86
C LYS A 296 6.22 3.12 5.69
N TYR A 297 5.77 3.57 6.85
CA TYR A 297 6.57 4.43 7.74
C TYR A 297 7.61 3.67 8.57
N GLY A 298 7.73 2.36 8.38
CA GLY A 298 8.83 1.53 8.88
C GLY A 298 8.47 0.68 10.10
N TRP A 299 9.48 -0.05 10.58
CA TRP A 299 9.41 -0.96 11.72
C TRP A 299 10.74 -1.00 12.48
N THR A 300 10.74 -1.62 13.65
CA THR A 300 11.96 -1.88 14.43
C THR A 300 12.42 -3.33 14.41
N PHE A 301 11.84 -4.16 13.56
CA PHE A 301 12.32 -5.51 13.35
C PHE A 301 13.76 -5.47 12.80
N PRO A 302 14.69 -6.30 13.32
CA PRO A 302 16.03 -6.40 12.77
C PRO A 302 15.97 -6.93 11.34
N SER A 303 16.82 -6.44 10.44
CA SER A 303 16.84 -6.92 9.04
C SER A 303 17.03 -8.44 8.93
N GLY A 304 17.82 -9.04 9.83
CA GLY A 304 18.03 -10.47 9.88
C GLY A 304 16.80 -11.32 10.24
N SER A 305 15.70 -10.72 10.70
CA SER A 305 14.42 -11.44 10.88
C SER A 305 13.55 -11.44 9.62
N VAL A 306 13.99 -10.78 8.54
CA VAL A 306 13.29 -10.61 7.27
C VAL A 306 11.82 -10.19 7.47
N PRO A 307 11.59 -8.96 8.00
CA PRO A 307 10.24 -8.42 8.05
C PRO A 307 9.73 -8.15 6.64
N TYR A 308 8.47 -8.49 6.38
CA TYR A 308 7.83 -8.29 5.08
C TYR A 308 6.41 -7.74 5.26
N TRP A 309 5.89 -7.14 4.20
CA TRP A 309 4.48 -6.76 4.12
C TRP A 309 3.71 -7.92 3.53
N ASP A 310 2.62 -8.33 4.16
CA ASP A 310 1.72 -9.31 3.57
C ASP A 310 0.68 -8.59 2.72
N TRP A 311 0.89 -8.68 1.41
CA TRP A 311 0.18 -7.96 0.38
C TRP A 311 -0.72 -8.86 -0.46
N ASP A 312 -0.51 -10.18 -0.42
CA ASP A 312 -1.39 -11.13 -1.07
C ASP A 312 -2.73 -11.15 -0.34
N ASP A 313 -3.78 -10.77 -1.05
CA ASP A 313 -5.15 -10.82 -0.58
C ASP A 313 -6.06 -11.55 -1.56
N THR A 314 -5.49 -12.31 -2.50
CA THR A 314 -6.22 -13.00 -3.57
C THR A 314 -7.23 -14.04 -3.07
N THR A 315 -7.20 -14.37 -1.78
CA THR A 315 -8.19 -15.25 -1.14
C THR A 315 -9.12 -14.52 -0.18
N ASP A 316 -8.86 -13.23 0.10
CA ASP A 316 -9.67 -12.43 1.00
C ASP A 316 -11.00 -12.05 0.36
N SER A 317 -12.09 -12.20 1.12
CA SER A 317 -13.41 -11.76 0.67
C SER A 317 -13.51 -10.24 0.58
N CYS A 318 -14.38 -9.73 -0.30
CA CYS A 318 -14.58 -8.28 -0.44
C CYS A 318 -15.00 -7.58 0.84
N GLN A 319 -15.58 -8.29 1.80
CA GLN A 319 -15.98 -7.75 3.10
C GLN A 319 -14.82 -7.53 4.07
N LYS A 320 -13.63 -8.05 3.77
CA LYS A 320 -12.43 -7.98 4.61
C LYS A 320 -11.41 -7.07 3.94
N LEU A 321 -10.64 -6.27 4.67
CA LEU A 321 -9.51 -5.51 4.15
C LEU A 321 -8.34 -5.60 5.12
N ASP A 322 -7.26 -6.21 4.66
CA ASP A 322 -6.14 -6.58 5.52
C ASP A 322 -4.98 -5.59 5.50
N PHE A 323 -4.36 -5.46 6.66
CA PHE A 323 -3.20 -4.64 6.94
C PHE A 323 -2.22 -5.52 7.73
N SER A 324 -1.50 -6.36 6.99
CA SER A 324 -0.73 -7.46 7.56
C SER A 324 0.79 -7.23 7.45
N VAL A 325 1.51 -7.58 8.51
CA VAL A 325 2.99 -7.54 8.55
C VAL A 325 3.52 -8.88 8.98
N GLY A 326 4.45 -9.41 8.19
CA GLY A 326 5.13 -10.66 8.45
C GLY A 326 6.56 -10.49 8.97
N VAL A 327 7.06 -11.55 9.61
CA VAL A 327 8.44 -11.74 10.04
C VAL A 327 8.84 -13.16 9.64
N GLY A 328 9.73 -13.26 8.65
CA GLY A 328 10.14 -14.54 8.08
C GLY A 328 10.91 -15.45 9.03
N TYR A 329 11.75 -14.85 9.88
CA TYR A 329 12.56 -15.59 10.86
C TYR A 329 12.35 -15.05 12.29
N PRO A 330 11.22 -15.37 12.95
CA PRO A 330 10.90 -14.88 14.30
C PRO A 330 11.97 -15.24 15.34
N LYS A 331 12.69 -16.35 15.17
CA LYS A 331 13.80 -16.76 16.05
C LYS A 331 14.99 -15.80 16.06
N LYS A 332 15.07 -14.88 15.09
CA LYS A 332 16.10 -13.83 15.02
C LYS A 332 15.71 -12.57 15.80
N LEU A 333 14.49 -12.53 16.33
CA LEU A 333 14.06 -11.50 17.28
C LEU A 333 14.72 -11.73 18.65
N SER A 334 14.78 -10.66 19.43
CA SER A 334 15.23 -10.69 20.82
C SER A 334 14.04 -10.76 21.76
N ALA A 335 14.04 -11.73 22.66
CA ALA A 335 13.05 -11.83 23.72
C ALA A 335 13.07 -10.59 24.62
N GLY A 336 11.92 -10.20 25.13
CA GLY A 336 11.77 -9.05 26.02
C GLY A 336 11.87 -7.69 25.33
N VAL A 337 12.15 -7.62 24.02
CA VAL A 337 12.17 -6.37 23.24
C VAL A 337 10.77 -6.05 22.71
N GLN A 338 10.38 -4.78 22.77
CA GLN A 338 9.16 -4.29 22.14
C GLN A 338 9.46 -3.83 20.71
N TYR A 339 8.91 -4.55 19.76
CA TYR A 339 8.93 -4.21 18.35
C TYR A 339 7.71 -3.36 18.01
N TYR A 340 7.84 -2.46 17.03
CA TYR A 340 6.71 -1.72 16.51
C TYR A 340 6.79 -1.56 15.01
N PHE A 341 5.64 -1.36 14.39
CA PHE A 341 5.50 -0.98 13.00
C PHE A 341 4.33 -0.01 12.83
N TRP A 342 4.37 0.75 11.75
CA TRP A 342 3.37 1.75 11.41
C TRP A 342 2.83 1.48 10.01
N ILE A 343 1.51 1.50 9.87
CA ILE A 343 0.81 1.56 8.58
C ILE A 343 0.05 2.89 8.45
N ALA A 344 0.29 3.66 7.39
CA ALA A 344 -0.58 4.78 7.03
C ALA A 344 -1.38 4.42 5.80
N ALA A 345 -2.66 4.75 5.78
CA ALA A 345 -3.58 4.40 4.72
C ALA A 345 -4.44 5.61 4.35
N GLU A 346 -5.06 5.52 3.18
CA GLU A 346 -5.97 6.55 2.73
C GLU A 346 -7.25 6.57 3.57
N LYS A 347 -7.95 7.70 3.51
CA LYS A 347 -9.29 7.80 4.09
C LYS A 347 -10.26 6.94 3.28
N GLY A 348 -10.89 5.98 3.94
CA GLY A 348 -12.01 5.26 3.34
C GLY A 348 -13.35 6.00 3.50
N ALA A 349 -14.39 5.45 2.90
CA ALA A 349 -15.74 5.99 2.84
C ALA A 349 -16.49 5.88 4.18
N LYS A 350 -16.12 4.92 5.05
CA LYS A 350 -16.77 4.76 6.35
C LYS A 350 -16.15 5.65 7.41
N SER A 351 -16.98 6.13 8.32
CA SER A 351 -16.52 6.82 9.54
C SER A 351 -15.91 5.85 10.56
N SER A 352 -16.26 4.56 10.49
CA SER A 352 -15.69 3.49 11.30
C SER A 352 -15.91 2.11 10.66
N SER A 353 -14.97 1.18 10.89
CA SER A 353 -15.09 -0.23 10.49
C SER A 353 -14.96 -1.14 11.70
N PRO A 354 -15.74 -2.23 11.83
CA PRO A 354 -15.35 -3.35 12.68
C PRO A 354 -13.96 -3.84 12.29
N TYR A 355 -13.23 -4.40 13.24
CA TYR A 355 -11.93 -4.98 12.94
C TYR A 355 -11.67 -6.23 13.78
N GLY A 356 -10.77 -7.07 13.27
CA GLY A 356 -10.21 -8.24 13.96
C GLY A 356 -8.69 -8.18 13.90
N MET A 357 -8.04 -8.86 14.84
CA MET A 357 -6.60 -9.07 14.79
C MET A 357 -6.26 -10.52 15.11
N ASP A 358 -5.43 -11.11 14.27
CA ASP A 358 -4.93 -12.47 14.42
C ASP A 358 -3.39 -12.46 14.36
N ALA A 359 -2.77 -13.32 15.15
CA ALA A 359 -1.38 -13.72 15.00
C ALA A 359 -1.38 -15.07 14.27
N GLN A 360 -0.57 -15.22 13.24
CA GLN A 360 -0.43 -16.46 12.51
C GLN A 360 1.00 -16.97 12.59
N LYS A 361 1.10 -18.29 12.73
CA LYS A 361 2.33 -19.05 12.53
C LYS A 361 2.15 -19.77 11.20
N LEU A 362 3.00 -19.47 10.22
CA LEU A 362 2.89 -19.96 8.86
C LEU A 362 4.16 -20.67 8.44
N SER A 363 4.06 -21.70 7.61
CA SER A 363 5.23 -22.32 6.98
C SER A 363 5.98 -21.27 6.16
N ASN A 364 7.31 -21.37 6.16
CA ASN A 364 8.17 -20.56 5.31
C ASN A 364 8.58 -21.38 4.08
N ASP A 365 7.68 -21.44 3.10
CA ASP A 365 7.88 -22.23 1.89
C ASP A 365 8.80 -21.52 0.87
N CYS A 366 9.11 -20.24 1.12
CA CYS A 366 10.12 -19.48 0.36
C CYS A 366 11.49 -20.14 0.36
N ASN A 367 11.86 -20.77 1.49
CA ASN A 367 13.14 -21.47 1.62
C ASN A 367 13.27 -22.64 0.62
N ASP A 368 12.17 -23.29 0.21
CA ASP A 368 12.20 -24.43 -0.71
C ASP A 368 12.57 -24.04 -2.13
N VAL A 369 12.25 -22.80 -2.49
CA VAL A 369 12.59 -22.19 -3.78
C VAL A 369 13.84 -21.31 -3.68
N GLY A 370 14.54 -21.33 -2.54
CA GLY A 370 15.77 -20.58 -2.31
C GLY A 370 15.56 -19.07 -2.24
N MET A 371 14.37 -18.62 -1.85
CA MET A 371 14.00 -17.20 -1.72
C MET A 371 13.92 -16.80 -0.25
N ASP A 372 14.13 -15.51 0.02
CA ASP A 372 13.86 -14.94 1.33
C ASP A 372 12.35 -14.93 1.62
N PRO A 373 11.94 -15.00 2.90
CA PRO A 373 10.54 -14.92 3.32
C PRO A 373 9.80 -13.70 2.77
N GLY A 374 8.63 -13.94 2.17
CA GLY A 374 7.77 -12.89 1.63
C GLY A 374 6.34 -13.37 1.40
N SER A 375 5.42 -12.42 1.26
CA SER A 375 3.97 -12.67 1.15
C SER A 375 3.59 -13.73 0.11
N SER A 376 4.25 -13.76 -1.06
CA SER A 376 3.93 -14.68 -2.16
C SER A 376 4.29 -16.15 -1.90
N CYS A 377 5.08 -16.45 -0.87
CA CYS A 377 5.58 -17.81 -0.60
C CYS A 377 5.45 -18.23 0.87
N MET A 378 4.94 -17.38 1.74
CA MET A 378 4.67 -17.71 3.14
C MET A 378 3.30 -18.36 3.27
N GLY A 379 3.21 -19.48 3.99
CA GLY A 379 1.94 -20.15 4.29
C GLY A 379 1.31 -20.92 3.13
N LEU A 380 2.05 -21.25 2.06
CA LEU A 380 1.55 -22.08 0.95
C LEU A 380 1.37 -23.55 1.35
N ASN A 381 2.10 -24.02 2.36
CA ASN A 381 2.00 -25.37 2.95
C ASN A 381 2.14 -26.53 1.93
N TYR A 382 2.92 -26.36 0.85
CA TYR A 382 3.04 -27.38 -0.20
C TYR A 382 3.53 -28.74 0.32
N ASP A 383 4.55 -28.72 1.20
CA ASP A 383 5.17 -29.94 1.74
C ASP A 383 5.18 -29.96 3.28
N ARG A 384 4.49 -29.01 3.94
CA ARG A 384 4.51 -28.83 5.39
C ARG A 384 3.11 -28.65 5.96
N TYR A 385 2.81 -29.43 7.00
CA TYR A 385 1.67 -29.15 7.89
C TYR A 385 2.14 -28.28 9.05
N GLY A 386 1.40 -27.22 9.37
CA GLY A 386 1.66 -26.51 10.64
C GLY A 386 1.21 -25.05 10.73
N SER A 387 0.33 -24.56 9.85
CA SER A 387 -0.28 -23.27 10.10
C SER A 387 -1.07 -23.29 11.42
N ASP A 388 -0.90 -22.27 12.24
CA ASP A 388 -1.62 -22.11 13.50
C ASP A 388 -2.02 -20.64 13.65
N THR A 389 -3.21 -20.39 14.18
CA THR A 389 -3.74 -19.03 14.33
C THR A 389 -4.08 -18.78 15.80
N GLN A 390 -3.64 -17.64 16.31
CA GLN A 390 -4.02 -17.12 17.60
C GLN A 390 -4.80 -15.82 17.41
N ARG A 391 -6.08 -15.86 17.74
CA ARG A 391 -6.92 -14.65 17.78
C ARG A 391 -6.45 -13.70 18.87
N LEU A 392 -6.14 -12.46 18.50
CA LEU A 392 -5.70 -11.41 19.43
C LEU A 392 -6.86 -10.49 19.79
N VAL A 393 -7.64 -10.10 18.78
CA VAL A 393 -8.92 -9.39 18.93
C VAL A 393 -9.94 -10.04 18.02
N ASN A 394 -11.02 -10.55 18.61
CA ASN A 394 -12.09 -11.16 17.84
C ASN A 394 -12.99 -10.08 17.19
N LYS A 395 -13.20 -10.19 15.87
CA LYS A 395 -14.13 -9.35 15.09
C LYS A 395 -15.54 -9.31 15.69
N ASP A 396 -15.97 -10.37 16.36
CA ASP A 396 -17.31 -10.47 16.96
C ASP A 396 -17.47 -9.67 18.26
N ARG A 397 -16.38 -9.07 18.79
CA ARG A 397 -16.45 -8.17 19.95
C ARG A 397 -17.16 -6.85 19.65
N GLY A 398 -17.45 -6.57 18.38
CA GLY A 398 -18.08 -5.31 17.94
C GLY A 398 -17.17 -4.08 18.08
N TRP A 399 -15.87 -4.30 18.26
CA TRP A 399 -14.87 -3.23 18.34
C TRP A 399 -14.65 -2.62 16.96
N ARG A 400 -14.46 -1.31 16.92
CA ARG A 400 -14.37 -0.55 15.66
C ARG A 400 -13.18 0.39 15.68
N VAL A 401 -12.57 0.64 14.52
CA VAL A 401 -11.58 1.71 14.33
C VAL A 401 -12.29 3.02 13.97
N PRO A 402 -11.78 4.21 14.36
CA PRO A 402 -10.55 4.44 15.12
C PRO A 402 -10.69 4.08 16.61
N SER A 403 -9.68 3.42 17.16
CA SER A 403 -9.65 2.93 18.54
C SER A 403 -8.25 2.54 19.00
N CYS A 404 -8.14 2.21 20.28
CA CYS A 404 -6.99 1.56 20.86
C CYS A 404 -7.39 0.17 21.35
N ALA A 405 -6.54 -0.83 21.13
CA ALA A 405 -6.61 -2.10 21.82
C ALA A 405 -5.25 -2.51 22.36
N ASP A 406 -5.23 -3.16 23.51
CA ASP A 406 -4.06 -3.86 24.03
C ASP A 406 -4.44 -5.25 24.50
N TRP A 407 -3.46 -6.14 24.56
CA TRP A 407 -3.65 -7.51 25.00
C TRP A 407 -2.40 -8.05 25.67
N VAL A 408 -2.62 -9.00 26.57
CA VAL A 408 -1.59 -9.81 27.21
C VAL A 408 -2.02 -11.27 27.11
N ARG A 409 -1.06 -12.17 26.83
CA ARG A 409 -1.29 -13.60 26.81
C ARG A 409 -1.86 -14.09 28.14
N GLY A 410 -2.93 -14.86 28.09
CA GLY A 410 -3.70 -15.35 29.24
C GLY A 410 -4.70 -14.34 29.80
N GLY A 411 -4.76 -13.12 29.27
CA GLY A 411 -5.69 -12.07 29.66
C GLY A 411 -6.75 -11.77 28.61
N GLU A 412 -7.75 -11.01 29.01
CA GLU A 412 -8.73 -10.40 28.11
C GLU A 412 -8.14 -9.14 27.47
N PRO A 413 -8.28 -8.93 26.15
CA PRO A 413 -7.84 -7.70 25.52
C PRO A 413 -8.68 -6.52 26.02
N THR A 414 -8.10 -5.32 26.08
CA THR A 414 -8.83 -4.08 26.43
C THR A 414 -9.08 -3.22 25.20
N TYR A 415 -10.11 -2.37 25.26
CA TYR A 415 -10.54 -1.50 24.17
C TYR A 415 -10.88 -0.09 24.67
N LYS A 416 -10.46 0.91 23.90
CA LYS A 416 -10.87 2.32 24.08
C LYS A 416 -11.30 2.86 22.73
N SER A 417 -12.54 3.33 22.64
CA SER A 417 -13.05 3.99 21.44
C SER A 417 -12.38 5.33 21.21
N ASN A 418 -12.49 5.84 19.98
CA ASN A 418 -12.10 7.21 19.62
C ASN A 418 -10.59 7.47 19.66
N GLY A 419 -9.80 6.47 19.23
CA GLY A 419 -8.35 6.41 19.29
C GLY A 419 -7.67 7.76 19.05
N THR A 420 -7.30 8.43 20.14
CA THR A 420 -6.43 9.61 20.14
C THR A 420 -4.98 9.17 19.93
N TYR A 421 -4.10 10.10 19.56
CA TYR A 421 -2.66 9.81 19.41
C TYR A 421 -2.06 9.11 20.65
N ASP A 422 -2.56 9.46 21.83
CA ASP A 422 -2.26 8.79 23.09
C ASP A 422 -3.32 7.76 23.45
N CYS A 423 -2.92 6.48 23.41
CA CYS A 423 -3.62 5.42 24.13
C CYS A 423 -2.90 5.27 25.48
N PRO A 424 -3.43 5.79 26.60
CA PRO A 424 -2.78 5.62 27.89
C PRO A 424 -2.72 4.12 28.20
N ALA A 425 -1.49 3.63 28.41
CA ALA A 425 -1.24 2.24 28.78
C ALA A 425 -2.05 1.91 30.04
N ASN A 426 -2.88 0.86 29.97
CA ASN A 426 -3.38 0.27 31.20
C ASN A 426 -2.19 -0.48 31.82
N ARG A 427 -1.83 -0.07 33.04
CA ARG A 427 -0.64 -0.53 33.78
C ARG A 427 -0.62 -2.02 34.01
#